data_AF-A0A522NWJ3-F1
#
_entry.id   AF-A0A522NWJ3-F1
#
_cell.length_a   1.000
_cell.length_b   1.000
_cell.length_c   1.000
_cell.angle_alpha   90.00
_cell.angle_beta   90.00
_cell.angle_gamma   90.00
#
_symmetry.space_group_name_H-M   'P 1'
#
loop_
_entity.id
_entity.type
_entity.pdbx_description
1 polymer ?
#
loop_
_entity_poly.entity_id
_entity_poly.type
_entity_poly.pdbx_seq_one_letter_code
_entity_poly.pdbx_strand_id
1 'polypeptide(L)'
;MSNPAIPKREWTTGEERKLVTLWLLGWGPTAIAKELQRSSAGVSQRVTLLRRRGVSLPARCTAWTPGQRKVLADAVDMLVEQMSQRLGHPVGSVRNRMMRALAHYKKRQRAESMARAAS
;
A
#
# COMPACT_ATOMS: atom_id res chain seq x y z
N MET A 1 -28.94 -29.19 -16.59
CA MET A 1 -28.33 -29.30 -15.25
C MET A 1 -28.35 -27.91 -14.63
N SER A 2 -29.25 -27.64 -13.68
CA SER A 2 -29.36 -26.32 -13.03
C SER A 2 -28.19 -26.13 -12.06
N ASN A 3 -27.36 -25.13 -12.32
CA ASN A 3 -26.28 -24.72 -11.43
C ASN A 3 -26.91 -24.11 -10.16
N PRO A 4 -26.68 -24.65 -8.94
CA PRO A 4 -27.27 -24.08 -7.75
C PRO A 4 -26.72 -22.66 -7.54
N ALA A 5 -27.61 -21.67 -7.52
CA ALA A 5 -27.25 -20.29 -7.31
C ALA A 5 -26.67 -20.14 -5.90
N ILE A 6 -25.34 -20.02 -5.80
CA ILE A 6 -24.66 -19.71 -4.55
C ILE A 6 -25.20 -18.35 -4.05
N PRO A 7 -25.82 -18.28 -2.86
CA PRO A 7 -26.40 -17.04 -2.37
C PRO A 7 -25.31 -15.97 -2.22
N LYS A 8 -25.50 -14.82 -2.87
CA LYS A 8 -24.60 -13.67 -2.75
C LYS A 8 -24.75 -13.09 -1.36
N ARG A 9 -23.75 -13.28 -0.49
CA ARG A 9 -23.66 -12.61 0.82
C ARG A 9 -23.82 -11.09 0.63
N GLU A 10 -24.80 -10.48 1.30
CA GLU A 10 -25.07 -9.06 1.22
C GLU A 10 -24.03 -8.22 1.97
N TRP A 11 -23.79 -6.98 1.51
CA TRP A 11 -22.91 -6.03 2.19
C TRP A 11 -23.63 -5.35 3.35
N THR A 12 -23.11 -5.51 4.55
CA THR A 12 -23.61 -4.82 5.75
C THR A 12 -23.05 -3.40 5.84
N THR A 13 -23.76 -2.51 6.56
CA THR A 13 -23.28 -1.15 6.85
C THR A 13 -21.94 -1.15 7.59
N GLY A 14 -21.71 -2.14 8.46
CA GLY A 14 -20.43 -2.32 9.17
C GLY A 14 -19.28 -2.61 8.20
N GLU A 15 -19.48 -3.55 7.27
CA GLU A 15 -18.49 -3.87 6.23
C GLU A 15 -18.24 -2.67 5.30
N GLU A 16 -19.26 -1.89 4.95
CA GLU A 16 -19.09 -0.69 4.15
C GLU A 16 -18.26 0.38 4.84
N ARG A 17 -18.55 0.66 6.12
CA ARG A 17 -17.74 1.60 6.93
C ARG A 17 -16.28 1.15 7.02
N LYS A 18 -16.05 -0.15 7.22
CA LYS A 18 -14.70 -0.72 7.29
C LYS A 18 -14.00 -0.65 5.92
N LEU A 19 -14.71 -0.96 4.82
CA LEU A 19 -14.20 -0.79 3.45
C LEU A 19 -13.79 0.66 3.19
N VAL A 20 -14.65 1.64 3.49
CA VAL A 20 -14.36 3.06 3.29
C VAL A 20 -13.13 3.48 4.08
N THR A 21 -13.04 3.07 5.34
CA THR A 21 -11.89 3.37 6.21
C THR A 21 -10.60 2.82 5.62
N LEU A 22 -10.56 1.52 5.30
CA LEU A 22 -9.36 0.89 4.74
C LEU A 22 -8.99 1.48 3.38
N TRP A 23 -9.98 1.81 2.55
CA TRP A 23 -9.75 2.44 1.25
C TRP A 23 -9.14 3.85 1.39
N LEU A 24 -9.63 4.66 2.32
CA LEU A 24 -9.07 5.99 2.61
C LEU A 24 -7.67 5.93 3.22
N LEU A 25 -7.35 4.85 3.95
CA LEU A 25 -5.99 4.54 4.39
C LEU A 25 -5.07 4.06 3.26
N GLY A 26 -5.58 3.93 2.03
CA GLY A 26 -4.82 3.53 0.85
C GLY A 26 -4.65 2.03 0.69
N TRP A 27 -5.42 1.20 1.41
CA TRP A 27 -5.35 -0.25 1.24
C TRP A 27 -5.86 -0.67 -0.14
N GLY A 28 -5.17 -1.64 -0.75
CA GLY A 28 -5.58 -2.21 -2.02
C GLY A 28 -6.78 -3.17 -1.89
N PRO A 29 -7.56 -3.39 -2.98
CA PRO A 29 -8.73 -4.27 -2.97
C PRO A 29 -8.44 -5.69 -2.50
N THR A 30 -7.26 -6.24 -2.81
CA THR A 30 -6.87 -7.60 -2.38
C THR A 30 -6.63 -7.67 -0.88
N ALA A 31 -6.05 -6.65 -0.27
CA ALA A 31 -5.84 -6.60 1.18
C ALA A 31 -7.17 -6.42 1.93
N ILE A 32 -8.02 -5.50 1.44
CA ILE A 32 -9.37 -5.28 1.98
C ILE A 32 -10.22 -6.55 1.84
N ALA A 33 -10.11 -7.26 0.71
CA ALA A 33 -10.83 -8.51 0.48
C ALA A 33 -10.48 -9.59 1.51
N LYS A 34 -9.19 -9.74 1.86
CA LYS A 34 -8.77 -10.66 2.93
C LYS A 34 -9.36 -10.25 4.28
N GLU A 35 -9.26 -8.96 4.62
CA GLU A 35 -9.74 -8.41 5.89
C GLU A 35 -11.26 -8.54 6.07
N LEU A 36 -12.03 -8.38 4.99
CA LEU A 36 -13.49 -8.46 5.01
C LEU A 36 -14.02 -9.86 4.67
N GLN A 37 -13.13 -10.82 4.39
CA GLN A 37 -13.49 -12.15 3.89
C GLN A 37 -14.41 -12.07 2.65
N ARG A 38 -14.06 -11.22 1.69
CA ARG A 38 -14.76 -10.98 0.42
C ARG A 38 -13.84 -11.26 -0.75
N SER A 39 -14.39 -11.30 -1.97
CA SER A 39 -13.59 -11.32 -3.19
C SER A 39 -13.08 -9.92 -3.54
N SER A 40 -11.87 -9.84 -4.11
CA SER A 40 -11.29 -8.58 -4.61
C SER A 40 -12.16 -7.91 -5.68
N ALA A 41 -12.81 -8.72 -6.52
CA ALA A 41 -13.81 -8.26 -7.49
C ALA A 41 -15.03 -7.64 -6.80
N GLY A 42 -15.55 -8.29 -5.74
CA GLY A 42 -16.67 -7.79 -4.95
C GLY A 42 -16.36 -6.46 -4.24
N VAL A 43 -15.16 -6.31 -3.68
CA VAL A 43 -14.68 -5.03 -3.10
C VAL A 43 -14.65 -3.94 -4.17
N SER A 44 -14.07 -4.24 -5.33
CA SER A 44 -13.96 -3.27 -6.44
C SER A 44 -15.34 -2.83 -6.94
N GLN A 45 -16.27 -3.77 -7.10
CA GLN A 45 -17.65 -3.46 -7.47
C GLN A 45 -18.34 -2.61 -6.41
N ARG A 46 -18.14 -2.91 -5.11
CA ARG A 46 -18.76 -2.14 -4.03
C ARG A 46 -18.23 -0.72 -3.95
N VAL A 47 -16.94 -0.51 -4.14
CA VAL A 47 -16.34 0.84 -4.22
C VAL A 47 -16.97 1.66 -5.34
N THR A 48 -17.17 1.06 -6.52
CA THR A 48 -17.87 1.72 -7.63
C THR A 48 -19.30 2.11 -7.27
N LEU A 49 -20.04 1.23 -6.59
CA LEU A 49 -21.40 1.54 -6.13
C LEU A 49 -21.42 2.65 -5.07
N LEU A 50 -20.49 2.65 -4.12
CA LEU A 50 -20.36 3.69 -3.11
C LEU A 50 -20.07 5.07 -3.72
N ARG A 51 -19.19 5.14 -4.73
CA ARG A 51 -18.95 6.38 -5.49
C ARG A 51 -20.19 6.89 -6.18
N ARG A 52 -20.97 5.99 -6.83
CA ARG A 52 -22.24 6.35 -7.47
C ARG A 52 -23.29 6.85 -6.47
N ARG A 53 -23.20 6.41 -5.21
CA ARG A 53 -24.03 6.88 -4.10
C ARG A 53 -23.50 8.17 -3.45
N GLY A 54 -22.47 8.79 -4.01
CA GLY A 54 -21.91 10.06 -3.53
C GLY A 54 -20.81 9.94 -2.47
N VAL A 55 -20.35 8.73 -2.13
CA VAL A 55 -19.22 8.56 -1.20
C VAL A 55 -17.92 8.93 -1.91
N SER A 56 -17.23 9.95 -1.41
CA SER A 56 -15.95 10.40 -1.96
C SER A 56 -14.83 9.40 -1.63
N LEU A 57 -14.52 8.52 -2.59
CA LEU A 57 -13.44 7.54 -2.49
C LEU A 57 -12.41 7.77 -3.60
N PRO A 58 -11.12 8.00 -3.28
CA PRO A 58 -10.10 8.31 -4.27
C PRO A 58 -9.82 7.12 -5.20
N ALA A 59 -9.35 7.37 -6.43
CA ALA A 59 -9.01 6.34 -7.40
C ALA A 59 -7.83 5.46 -6.94
N ARG A 60 -7.75 4.22 -7.46
CA ARG A 60 -6.84 3.13 -7.01
C ARG A 60 -5.34 3.47 -7.10
N CYS A 61 -4.99 4.51 -7.87
CA CYS A 61 -3.65 5.10 -7.92
C CYS A 61 -3.62 6.36 -7.06
N THR A 62 -3.86 6.24 -5.76
CA THR A 62 -3.50 7.32 -4.85
C THR A 62 -2.00 7.38 -4.77
N ALA A 63 -1.43 8.39 -5.44
CA ALA A 63 -0.16 8.97 -5.03
C ALA A 63 -0.12 9.01 -3.50
N TRP A 64 1.02 8.64 -2.92
CA TRP A 64 1.17 8.59 -1.47
C TRP A 64 0.62 9.88 -0.84
N THR A 65 -0.33 9.73 0.09
CA THR A 65 -0.91 10.89 0.75
C THR A 65 0.20 11.69 1.46
N PRO A 66 0.04 13.02 1.65
CA PRO A 66 1.03 13.79 2.40
C PRO A 66 1.34 13.20 3.78
N GLY A 67 0.32 12.68 4.48
CA GLY A 67 0.49 12.00 5.77
C GLY A 67 1.32 10.72 5.68
N GLN A 68 1.06 9.86 4.69
CA GLN A 68 1.86 8.64 4.48
C GLN A 68 3.32 8.96 4.10
N ARG A 69 3.55 9.99 3.26
CA ARG A 69 4.91 10.45 2.93
C ARG A 69 5.64 10.97 4.16
N LYS A 70 4.94 11.72 5.01
CA LYS A 70 5.49 12.23 6.26
C LYS A 70 5.87 11.09 7.21
N VAL A 71 4.97 10.13 7.45
CA VAL A 71 5.26 8.96 8.31
C VAL A 71 6.49 8.19 7.81
N LEU A 72 6.63 8.03 6.49
CA LEU A 72 7.80 7.38 5.92
C LEU A 72 9.07 8.21 6.10
N ALA A 73 9.00 9.53 5.90
CA ALA A 73 10.13 10.44 6.11
C ALA A 73 10.59 10.42 7.58
N ASP A 74 9.64 10.54 8.52
CA ASP A 74 9.90 10.50 9.96
C ASP A 74 10.54 9.16 10.37
N ALA A 75 10.08 8.04 9.80
CA ALA A 75 10.68 6.72 10.04
C ALA A 75 12.12 6.62 9.51
N VAL A 76 12.41 7.21 8.35
CA VAL A 76 13.77 7.27 7.81
C VAL A 76 14.66 8.14 8.69
N ASP A 77 14.19 9.28 9.16
CA ASP A 77 14.95 10.17 10.05
C ASP A 77 15.31 9.46 11.36
N MET A 78 14.34 8.80 12.01
CA MET A 78 14.59 8.00 13.21
C MET A 78 15.63 6.90 12.99
N LEU A 79 15.56 6.21 11.84
CA LEU A 79 16.52 5.17 11.49
C LEU A 79 17.94 5.73 11.30
N VAL A 80 18.08 6.91 10.68
CA VAL A 80 19.38 7.56 10.52
C VAL A 80 19.97 7.94 11.87
N GLU A 81 19.17 8.46 12.80
CA GLU A 81 19.60 8.76 14.17
C GLU A 81 20.09 7.50 14.91
N GLN A 82 19.33 6.41 14.85
CA GLN A 82 19.73 5.14 15.46
C GLN A 82 21.03 4.61 14.87
N MET A 83 21.20 4.70 13.55
CA MET A 83 22.44 4.31 12.89
C MET A 83 23.62 5.22 13.25
N SER A 84 23.39 6.53 13.42
CA SER A 84 24.39 7.49 13.88
C SER A 84 24.97 7.08 15.24
N GLN A 85 24.09 6.79 16.19
CA GLN A 85 24.48 6.32 17.53
C GLN A 85 25.24 4.99 17.46
N ARG A 86 24.71 4.02 16.70
CA ARG A 86 25.27 2.67 16.63
C ARG A 86 26.63 2.61 15.92
N LEU A 87 26.87 3.50 14.95
CA LEU A 87 28.10 3.53 14.16
C LEU A 87 29.11 4.57 14.65
N GLY A 88 28.74 5.42 15.62
CA GLY A 88 29.61 6.50 16.09
C GLY A 88 29.92 7.54 15.01
N HIS A 89 29.00 7.76 14.08
CA HIS A 89 29.18 8.69 12.96
C HIS A 89 28.13 9.80 12.98
N PRO A 90 28.45 11.03 12.53
CA PRO A 90 27.47 12.10 12.45
C PRO A 90 26.27 11.74 11.56
N VAL A 91 25.07 12.16 11.97
CA VAL A 91 23.79 11.96 11.27
C VAL A 91 23.88 12.29 9.78
N GLY A 92 24.49 13.44 9.44
CA GLY A 92 24.69 13.86 8.04
C GLY A 92 25.57 12.90 7.23
N SER A 93 26.60 12.32 7.84
CA SER A 93 27.47 11.32 7.20
C SER A 93 26.70 10.02 6.93
N VAL A 94 25.94 9.54 7.91
CA VAL A 94 25.10 8.34 7.78
C VAL A 94 24.03 8.53 6.71
N ARG A 95 23.32 9.67 6.70
CA ARG A 95 22.33 10.03 5.68
C ARG A 95 22.94 10.01 4.27
N ASN A 96 24.09 10.65 4.09
CA ASN A 96 24.79 10.67 2.81
C ASN A 96 25.20 9.28 2.34
N ARG A 97 25.67 8.43 3.27
CA ARG A 97 26.06 7.06 2.94
C ARG A 97 24.84 6.19 2.60
N MET A 98 23.73 6.36 3.32
CA MET A 98 22.45 5.68 3.04
C MET A 98 21.94 6.02 1.63
N MET A 99 21.96 7.30 1.24
CA MET A 99 21.55 7.72 -0.11
C MET A 99 22.41 7.08 -1.20
N ARG A 100 23.73 6.95 -0.99
CA ARG A 100 24.61 6.22 -1.92
C ARG A 100 24.29 4.72 -1.97
N ALA A 101 24.04 4.09 -0.84
CA ALA A 101 23.64 2.68 -0.77
C ALA A 101 22.32 2.42 -1.52
N LEU A 102 21.33 3.32 -1.40
CA LEU A 102 20.08 3.24 -2.15
C LEU A 102 20.30 3.33 -3.67
N ALA A 103 21.24 4.14 -4.13
CA ALA A 103 21.59 4.21 -5.55
C ALA A 103 22.17 2.86 -6.06
N HIS A 104 23.06 2.23 -5.28
CA HIS A 104 23.58 0.90 -5.59
C HIS A 104 22.48 -0.16 -5.60
N TYR A 105 21.58 -0.14 -4.61
CA TYR A 105 20.44 -1.04 -4.54
C TYR A 105 19.55 -0.94 -5.79
N LYS A 106 19.20 0.28 -6.22
CA LYS A 106 18.41 0.52 -7.43
C LYS A 106 19.10 -0.01 -8.69
N LYS A 107 20.42 0.18 -8.81
CA LYS A 107 21.21 -0.36 -9.94
C LYS A 107 21.14 -1.88 -10.00
N ARG A 108 21.30 -2.55 -8.84
CA ARG A 108 21.23 -4.01 -8.72
C ARG A 108 19.84 -4.54 -9.07
N GLN A 109 18.79 -3.92 -8.54
CA GLN A 109 17.40 -4.31 -8.83
C GLN A 109 17.08 -4.25 -10.33
N ARG A 110 17.57 -3.22 -11.06
CA ARG A 110 17.41 -3.15 -12.52
C ARG A 110 18.11 -4.29 -13.24
N ALA A 111 19.34 -4.62 -12.84
CA ALA A 111 20.08 -5.74 -13.41
C ALA A 111 19.35 -7.08 -13.18
N GLU A 112 18.83 -7.30 -11.97
CA GLU A 112 18.05 -8.49 -11.63
C GLU A 112 16.73 -8.56 -12.42
N SER A 113 16.03 -7.43 -12.62
CA SER A 113 14.81 -7.41 -13.44
C SER A 113 15.08 -7.71 -14.92
N MET A 114 16.20 -7.24 -15.47
CA MET A 114 16.58 -7.52 -16.86
C MET A 114 16.95 -9.00 -17.05
N ALA A 115 17.70 -9.57 -16.10
CA ALA A 115 18.04 -10.99 -16.14
C ALA A 115 16.79 -11.89 -16.12
N ARG A 116 15.78 -11.55 -15.30
CA ARG A 116 14.50 -12.29 -15.26
C ARG A 116 13.64 -12.14 -16.50
N ALA A 117 13.77 -11.04 -17.25
CA ALA A 117 13.01 -10.82 -18.47
C ALA A 117 13.65 -11.52 -19.70
N ALA A 118 14.92 -11.91 -19.59
CA ALA A 118 15.67 -12.62 -20.64
C ALA A 118 15.68 -14.15 -20.46
N SER A 119 15.09 -14.66 -19.37
CA SER A 119 14.89 -16.08 -19.08
C SER A 119 13.44 -16.47 -19.34
#